data_AF-A0A429AZ90-F1
#
_entry.id   AF-A0A429AZ90-F1
#
_cell.length_a   1.000
_cell.length_b   1.000
_cell.length_c   1.000
_cell.angle_alpha   90.00
_cell.angle_beta   90.00
_cell.angle_gamma   90.00
#
_symmetry.space_group_name_H-M   'P 1'
#
loop_
_entity.id
_entity.type
_entity.pdbx_description
1 polymer ?
#
loop_
_entity_poly.entity_id
_entity_poly.type
_entity_poly.pdbx_seq_one_letter_code
_entity_poly.pdbx_strand_id
1 'polypeptide(L)'
;MRIPATAAALQEAVEQAAAGEVVLLEDSGRLVAAVVPFEVAAAGVDALHEAGDAADRLRGLRLIAELGAGMETTRLSDLRRELAS
;
A
#
# COMPACT_ATOMS: atom_id res chain seq x y z
N MET A 1 2.77 17.80 -14.95
CA MET A 1 3.59 18.26 -16.11
C MET A 1 4.77 17.30 -16.33
N ARG A 2 5.33 17.15 -17.54
CA ARG A 2 6.53 16.34 -17.81
C ARG A 2 7.67 17.22 -18.31
N ILE A 3 8.88 17.09 -17.74
CA ILE A 3 10.06 17.86 -18.13
C ILE A 3 11.33 16.99 -18.16
N PRO A 4 12.39 17.39 -18.89
CA PRO A 4 13.64 16.65 -18.93
C PRO A 4 14.32 16.55 -17.55
N ALA A 5 14.90 15.40 -17.21
CA ALA A 5 15.61 15.15 -15.96
C ALA A 5 17.03 15.77 -15.96
N THR A 6 17.11 17.08 -16.15
CA THR A 6 18.37 17.86 -16.12
C THR A 6 18.47 18.69 -14.84
N ALA A 7 19.69 19.05 -14.43
CA ALA A 7 19.90 19.85 -13.22
C ALA A 7 19.21 21.22 -13.26
N ALA A 8 19.11 21.86 -14.44
CA ALA A 8 18.40 23.13 -14.60
C ALA A 8 16.88 22.97 -14.49
N ALA A 9 16.32 21.91 -15.07
CA ALA A 9 14.91 21.59 -15.00
C ALA A 9 14.46 21.14 -13.60
N LEU A 10 15.38 20.62 -12.77
CA LEU A 10 15.09 20.23 -11.40
C LEU A 10 14.67 21.43 -10.53
N GLN A 11 15.33 22.59 -10.69
CA GLN A 11 14.99 23.79 -9.94
C GLN A 11 13.56 24.27 -10.28
N GLU A 12 13.22 24.28 -11.58
CA GLU A 12 11.86 24.58 -12.04
C GLU A 12 10.84 23.57 -11.50
N ALA A 13 11.19 22.28 -11.48
CA ALA A 13 10.34 21.23 -10.92
C ALA A 13 10.01 21.48 -9.45
N VAL A 14 10.99 21.91 -8.67
CA VAL A 14 10.83 22.20 -7.23
C VAL A 14 9.95 23.42 -7.02
N GLU A 15 10.15 24.50 -7.78
CA GLU A 15 9.33 25.71 -7.67
C GLU A 15 7.86 25.45 -8.03
N GLN A 16 7.63 24.68 -9.09
CA GLN A 16 6.27 24.29 -9.47
C GLN A 16 5.64 23.31 -8.48
N ALA A 17 6.41 22.36 -7.95
CA ALA A 17 5.92 21.50 -6.88
C ALA A 17 5.59 22.27 -5.61
N ALA A 18 6.36 23.31 -5.27
CA ALA A 18 6.02 24.21 -4.17
C ALA A 18 4.71 25.00 -4.42
N ALA A 19 4.32 25.21 -5.69
CA ALA A 19 3.03 25.78 -6.07
C ALA A 19 1.87 24.76 -6.06
N GLY A 20 2.12 23.50 -5.71
CA GLY A 20 1.11 22.44 -5.61
C GLY A 20 1.02 21.54 -6.84
N GLU A 21 1.88 21.72 -7.84
CA GLU A 21 1.86 20.92 -9.07
C GLU A 21 2.68 19.63 -8.97
N VAL A 22 2.23 18.56 -9.62
CA VAL A 22 3.02 17.33 -9.76
C VAL A 22 3.86 17.40 -11.02
N VAL A 23 5.18 17.37 -10.86
CA VAL A 23 6.14 17.44 -11.95
C VAL A 23 6.82 16.11 -12.15
N LEU A 24 6.76 15.58 -13.36
CA LEU A 24 7.33 14.31 -13.74
C LEU A 24 8.64 14.55 -14.49
N LEU A 25 9.72 13.94 -14.03
CA LEU A 25 11.04 14.03 -14.65
C LEU A 25 11.26 12.86 -15.61
N GLU A 26 11.70 13.18 -16.81
CA GLU A 26 11.93 12.22 -17.88
C GLU A 26 13.36 12.19 -18.36
N ASP A 27 13.90 10.99 -18.54
CA ASP A 27 15.14 10.77 -19.26
C ASP A 27 14.87 9.86 -20.46
N SER A 28 15.19 10.34 -21.66
CA SER A 28 15.12 9.55 -22.90
C SER A 28 13.73 8.91 -23.14
N GLY A 29 12.66 9.64 -22.79
CA GLY A 29 11.27 9.18 -22.91
C GLY A 29 10.79 8.23 -21.81
N ARG A 30 11.63 7.97 -20.80
CA ARG A 30 11.27 7.18 -19.61
C ARG A 30 11.06 8.10 -18.42
N LEU A 31 9.99 7.85 -17.67
CA LEU A 31 9.77 8.46 -16.37
C LEU A 31 10.81 7.92 -15.39
N VAL A 32 11.61 8.81 -14.81
CA VAL A 32 12.67 8.45 -13.85
C VAL A 32 12.38 8.94 -12.44
N ALA A 33 11.63 10.03 -12.29
CA ALA A 33 11.25 10.57 -10.98
C ALA A 33 9.98 11.43 -11.07
N ALA A 34 9.37 11.67 -9.91
CA ALA A 34 8.32 12.67 -9.73
C ALA A 34 8.71 13.60 -8.58
N VAL A 35 8.53 14.90 -8.78
CA VAL A 35 8.67 15.95 -7.77
C VAL A 35 7.27 16.37 -7.36
N VAL A 36 6.98 16.24 -6.07
CA VAL A 36 5.65 16.48 -5.49
C VAL A 36 5.78 17.28 -4.19
N PRO A 37 4.73 18.03 -3.80
CA PRO A 37 4.65 18.61 -2.46
C PRO A 37 4.80 17.54 -1.37
N PHE A 38 5.36 17.93 -0.22
CA PHE A 38 5.56 17.01 0.90
C PHE A 38 4.24 16.41 1.39
N GLU A 39 3.18 17.20 1.44
CA GLU A 39 1.86 16.81 1.88
C GLU A 39 1.25 15.74 0.97
N VAL A 40 1.49 15.85 -0.34
CA VAL A 40 1.05 14.86 -1.34
C VAL A 40 1.82 13.56 -1.18
N ALA A 41 3.14 13.64 -0.95
CA ALA A 41 3.94 12.45 -0.67
C ALA A 41 3.50 11.74 0.62
N ALA A 42 3.26 12.51 1.70
CA ALA A 42 2.80 11.97 2.97
C ALA A 42 1.43 11.27 2.85
N ALA A 43 0.45 11.93 2.21
CA ALA A 43 -0.85 11.33 1.96
C ALA A 43 -0.77 10.05 1.11
N GLY A 44 0.16 10.00 0.15
CA GLY A 44 0.42 8.79 -0.64
C GLY A 44 0.95 7.62 0.20
N VAL A 45 1.86 7.90 1.15
CA VAL A 45 2.38 6.88 2.08
C VAL A 45 1.27 6.37 2.99
N ASP A 46 0.46 7.26 3.54
CA ASP A 46 -0.66 6.90 4.42
C ASP A 46 -1.68 6.02 3.68
N ALA A 47 -2.06 6.39 2.46
CA ALA A 47 -2.97 5.61 1.63
C ALA A 47 -2.42 4.22 1.28
N LEU A 48 -1.11 4.11 1.01
CA LEU A 48 -0.46 2.81 0.78
C LEU A 48 -0.44 1.95 2.04
N HIS A 49 -0.24 2.56 3.21
CA HIS A 49 -0.28 1.87 4.49
C HIS A 49 -1.68 1.31 4.79
N GLU A 50 -2.72 2.14 4.64
CA GLU A 50 -4.11 1.73 4.80
C GLU A 50 -4.52 0.61 3.82
N ALA A 51 -4.07 0.70 2.56
CA ALA A 51 -4.30 -0.35 1.56
C ALA A 51 -3.60 -1.67 1.93
N GLY A 52 -2.38 -1.59 2.51
CA GLY A 52 -1.66 -2.74 3.06
C GLY A 52 -2.44 -3.42 4.18
N ASP A 53 -2.92 -2.64 5.16
CA ASP A 53 -3.72 -3.13 6.27
C ASP A 53 -5.02 -3.80 5.81
N ALA A 54 -5.67 -3.24 4.79
CA ALA A 54 -6.86 -3.82 4.19
C ALA A 54 -6.57 -5.16 3.50
N ALA A 55 -5.45 -5.26 2.76
CA ALA A 55 -5.02 -6.48 2.10
C ALA A 55 -4.68 -7.59 3.11
N ASP A 56 -3.97 -7.24 4.19
CA ASP A 56 -3.62 -8.18 5.27
C ASP A 56 -4.87 -8.68 6.00
N ARG A 57 -5.84 -7.79 6.26
CA ARG A 57 -7.13 -8.17 6.84
C ARG A 57 -7.90 -9.13 5.95
N LEU A 58 -7.98 -8.87 4.64
CA LEU A 58 -8.64 -9.77 3.69
C LEU A 58 -7.93 -11.12 3.61
N ARG A 59 -6.60 -11.15 3.65
CA ARG A 59 -5.81 -12.39 3.70
C ARG A 59 -6.07 -13.16 5.00
N GLY A 60 -6.15 -12.50 6.14
CA GLY A 60 -6.49 -13.10 7.42
C GLY A 60 -7.90 -13.72 7.42
N LEU A 61 -8.90 -12.99 6.92
CA LEU A 61 -10.28 -13.49 6.80
C LEU A 61 -10.37 -14.71 5.87
N ARG A 62 -9.62 -14.69 4.76
CA ARG A 62 -9.54 -15.84 3.84
C ARG A 62 -8.92 -17.06 4.50
N LEU A 63 -7.80 -16.89 5.23
CA LEU A 63 -7.16 -18.00 5.95
C LEU A 63 -8.09 -18.58 7.03
N ILE A 64 -8.82 -17.73 7.76
CA ILE A 64 -9.84 -18.18 8.74
C ILE A 64 -10.95 -18.97 8.03
N ALA A 65 -11.43 -18.49 6.88
CA ALA A 65 -12.45 -19.18 6.10
C ALA A 65 -11.96 -20.53 5.55
N GLU A 66 -10.72 -20.61 5.05
CA GLU A 66 -10.09 -21.84 4.58
C GLU A 66 -9.89 -22.86 5.71
N LEU A 67 -9.45 -22.40 6.89
CA LEU A 67 -9.37 -23.24 8.10
C LEU A 67 -10.76 -23.73 8.54
N GLY A 68 -11.79 -22.87 8.49
CA GLY A 68 -13.16 -23.25 8.81
C GLY A 68 -13.81 -24.19 7.80
N ALA A 69 -13.37 -24.18 6.54
CA ALA A 69 -13.86 -25.08 5.49
C ALA A 69 -13.17 -26.45 5.47
N GLY A 70 -11.95 -26.55 6.00
CA GLY A 70 -11.12 -27.76 5.97
C GLY A 70 -11.03 -28.56 7.28
N MET A 71 -11.53 -28.02 8.40
CA MET A 71 -11.49 -28.69 9.71
C MET A 71 -12.89 -29.06 10.20
N GLU A 72 -13.07 -30.31 10.62
CA GLU A 72 -14.20 -30.67 11.49
C GLU A 72 -14.10 -29.86 12.79
N THR A 73 -15.04 -28.94 13.00
CA THR A 73 -15.09 -28.14 14.23
C THR A 73 -15.86 -28.93 15.30
N THR A 74 -15.15 -29.59 16.20
CA THR A 74 -15.74 -30.26 17.38
C THR A 74 -15.96 -29.25 18.50
N ARG A 75 -17.14 -29.24 19.13
CA ARG A 75 -17.39 -28.36 20.28
C ARG A 75 -16.48 -28.77 21.44
N LEU A 76 -15.89 -27.78 22.13
CA LEU A 76 -14.96 -28.00 23.24
C LEU A 76 -15.55 -28.88 24.36
N SER A 77 -16.87 -28.82 24.56
CA SER A 77 -17.61 -29.68 25.50
C SER A 77 -17.58 -31.15 25.13
N ASP A 78 -17.62 -31.45 23.83
CA ASP A 78 -17.67 -32.81 23.31
C ASP A 78 -16.26 -33.41 23.39
N LEU A 79 -15.24 -32.64 23.00
CA LEU A 79 -13.82 -33.02 23.15
C LEU A 79 -13.44 -33.27 24.62
N ARG A 80 -13.91 -32.42 25.56
CA ARG A 80 -13.68 -32.62 26.99
C ARG A 80 -14.35 -33.88 27.54
N ARG A 81 -15.49 -34.27 26.99
CA ARG A 81 -16.21 -35.48 27.40
C ARG A 81 -15.51 -36.73 26.87
N GLU A 82 -15.02 -36.67 25.63
CA GLU A 82 -14.24 -37.73 24.99
C GLU A 82 -12.89 -37.97 25.68
N LEU A 83 -12.21 -36.91 26.14
CA LEU A 83 -10.95 -37.03 26.89
C LEU A 83 -11.14 -37.50 28.34
N ALA A 84 -12.36 -37.48 28.86
CA ALA A 84 -12.68 -37.88 30.23
C ALA A 84 -13.22 -39.32 30.34
N SER A 85 -13.37 -40.03 29.21
CA SER A 85 -13.71 -41.46 29.12
C SER A 85 -12.49 -42.32 28.88
#